data_AF-A0AAN7FNZ8-F1
#
_entry.id   AF-A0AAN7FNZ8-F1
#
_cell.length_a   1.000
_cell.length_b   1.000
_cell.length_c   1.000
_cell.angle_alpha   90.00
_cell.angle_beta   90.00
_cell.angle_gamma   90.00
#
_symmetry.space_group_name_H-M   'P 1'
#
loop_
_entity.id
_entity.type
_entity.pdbx_description
1 polymer ?
#
loop_
_entity_poly.entity_id
_entity_poly.type
_entity_poly.pdbx_seq_one_letter_code
_entity_poly.pdbx_strand_id
1 'polypeptide(L)'
;MSLFFRLDSLLLPSFITTCEALNITPPKVHITITNDLKTAMPVTIHCSSHTDDFGVHSVVNLADIQFDFQPIPLLSKDVNCSMEWGGQIHHYFVVYINKRDKDRGNICCSWFLRERYLLNYHKKINMDIYI
;
A
#
# COMPACT_ATOMS: atom_id res chain seq x y z
N MET A 1 8.73 26.22 44.47
CA MET A 1 9.42 26.72 43.28
C MET A 1 10.54 25.73 43.01
N SER A 2 10.50 24.86 42.01
CA SER A 2 9.89 24.98 40.69
C SER A 2 9.38 23.64 40.17
N LEU A 3 8.26 23.73 39.44
CA LEU A 3 7.73 22.71 38.54
C LEU A 3 8.75 22.42 37.44
N PHE A 4 8.99 21.14 37.16
CA PHE A 4 9.56 20.71 35.87
C PHE A 4 8.53 19.84 35.17
N PHE A 5 7.71 20.48 34.35
CA PHE A 5 7.02 19.84 33.23
C PHE A 5 8.08 19.35 32.23
N ARG A 6 8.11 18.05 31.94
CA ARG A 6 8.74 17.53 30.72
C ARG A 6 7.75 16.54 30.10
N LEU A 7 7.38 16.87 28.87
CA LEU A 7 6.34 16.27 28.06
C LEU A 7 6.57 14.76 27.89
N ASP A 8 5.55 13.97 28.22
CA ASP A 8 5.42 12.61 27.71
C ASP A 8 5.25 12.71 26.18
N SER A 9 6.33 12.38 25.47
CA SER A 9 6.36 12.26 24.03
C SER A 9 5.35 11.18 23.61
N LEU A 10 4.25 11.58 22.95
CA LEU A 10 3.41 10.66 22.19
C LEU A 10 4.25 10.11 21.03
N LEU A 11 4.99 9.04 21.29
CA LEU A 11 5.49 8.16 20.26
C LEU A 11 4.28 7.43 19.68
N LEU A 12 3.67 8.02 18.65
CA LEU A 12 2.91 7.23 17.68
C LEU A 12 3.88 6.16 17.18
N PRO A 13 3.63 4.86 17.43
CA PRO A 13 4.45 3.85 16.80
C PRO A 13 4.23 4.00 15.30
N SER A 14 5.21 4.61 14.63
CA SER A 14 5.32 4.47 13.19
C SER A 14 5.55 2.98 12.97
N PHE A 15 4.52 2.29 12.47
CA PHE A 15 4.65 0.93 11.96
C PHE A 15 5.54 1.02 10.71
N ILE A 16 6.85 1.18 10.92
CA ILE A 16 7.83 0.97 9.88
C ILE A 16 7.95 -0.54 9.80
N THR A 17 7.12 -1.15 8.95
CA THR A 17 7.35 -2.52 8.50
C THR A 17 8.73 -2.52 7.84
N THR A 18 9.74 -2.97 8.58
CA THR A 18 11.11 -2.99 8.08
C THR A 18 11.23 -4.12 7.07
N CYS A 19 11.46 -3.76 5.82
CA CYS A 19 11.56 -4.71 4.70
C CYS A 19 12.93 -5.39 4.61
N GLU A 20 13.72 -5.35 5.67
CA GLU A 20 15.10 -5.85 5.67
C GLU A 20 15.19 -7.18 6.42
N ALA A 21 14.99 -8.27 5.68
CA ALA A 21 15.34 -9.61 6.13
C ALA A 21 16.25 -10.29 5.10
N LEU A 22 17.38 -10.83 5.56
CA LEU A 22 18.30 -11.63 4.75
C LEU A 22 17.62 -12.92 4.25
N ASN A 23 17.76 -13.19 2.95
CA ASN A 23 17.02 -14.23 2.22
C ASN A 23 17.45 -15.65 2.57
N ILE A 24 16.63 -16.36 3.35
CA ILE A 24 16.66 -17.84 3.46
C ILE A 24 15.42 -18.46 2.78
N THR A 25 14.38 -17.67 2.52
CA THR A 25 13.11 -18.08 1.88
C THR A 25 12.89 -17.37 0.55
N PRO A 26 12.01 -17.88 -0.35
CA PRO A 26 11.63 -17.14 -1.54
C PRO A 26 11.12 -15.73 -1.16
N PRO A 27 11.49 -14.70 -1.93
CA PRO A 27 11.17 -13.31 -1.61
C PRO A 27 9.66 -13.12 -1.52
N LYS A 28 9.19 -12.42 -0.47
CA LYS A 28 7.80 -12.03 -0.32
C LYS A 28 7.58 -10.62 -0.85
N VAL A 29 6.38 -10.34 -1.33
CA VAL A 29 5.93 -8.99 -1.66
C VAL A 29 4.91 -8.58 -0.62
N HIS A 30 5.19 -7.45 0.03
CA HIS A 30 4.33 -6.79 1.01
C HIS A 30 3.68 -5.58 0.33
N ILE A 31 2.36 -5.59 0.20
CA ILE A 31 1.59 -4.48 -0.33
C ILE A 31 0.95 -3.73 0.84
N THR A 32 1.16 -2.42 0.88
CA THR A 32 0.45 -1.50 1.78
C THR A 32 -0.23 -0.43 0.94
N ILE A 33 -1.52 -0.21 1.16
CA ILE A 33 -2.28 0.86 0.49
C ILE A 33 -2.93 1.73 1.55
N THR A 34 -2.47 2.97 1.66
CA THR A 34 -2.97 3.96 2.60
C THR A 34 -3.96 4.88 1.91
N ASN A 35 -5.13 5.07 2.53
CA ASN A 35 -6.08 6.10 2.13
C ASN A 35 -5.59 7.46 2.64
N ASP A 36 -5.03 8.27 1.76
CA ASP A 36 -4.47 9.59 2.10
C ASP A 36 -5.16 10.72 1.30
N LEU A 37 -6.48 10.57 1.13
CA LEU A 37 -7.37 11.58 0.58
C LEU A 37 -7.56 12.73 1.59
N LYS A 38 -7.39 13.98 1.16
CA LYS A 38 -7.61 15.18 2.01
C LYS A 38 -9.07 15.37 2.39
N THR A 39 -10.00 14.81 1.62
CA THR A 39 -11.45 14.90 1.88
C THR A 39 -11.90 14.04 3.06
N ALA A 40 -11.01 13.26 3.67
CA ALA A 40 -11.29 12.32 4.74
C ALA A 40 -12.38 11.26 4.42
N MET A 41 -12.65 11.02 3.14
CA MET A 41 -13.63 10.03 2.71
C MET A 41 -13.10 8.60 2.86
N PRO A 42 -13.94 7.63 3.28
CA PRO A 42 -13.57 6.23 3.21
C PRO A 42 -13.45 5.77 1.75
N VAL A 43 -12.57 4.80 1.51
CA VAL A 43 -12.30 4.21 0.20
C VAL A 43 -12.58 2.72 0.26
N THR A 44 -13.38 2.22 -0.67
CA THR A 44 -13.53 0.78 -0.90
C THR A 44 -12.41 0.33 -1.84
N ILE A 45 -11.60 -0.64 -1.41
CA ILE A 45 -10.48 -1.19 -2.18
C ILE A 45 -10.71 -2.69 -2.37
N HIS A 46 -10.68 -3.17 -3.60
CA HIS A 46 -10.68 -4.59 -3.92
C HIS A 46 -9.44 -4.92 -4.75
N CYS A 47 -8.61 -5.83 -4.27
CA CYS A 47 -7.37 -6.22 -4.93
C CYS A 47 -7.40 -7.69 -5.33
N SER A 48 -6.88 -8.00 -6.51
CA SER A 48 -6.72 -9.36 -6.99
C SER A 48 -5.50 -9.49 -7.90
N SER A 49 -5.00 -10.71 -8.02
CA SER A 49 -4.05 -11.12 -9.05
C SER A 49 -4.72 -12.09 -10.03
N HIS A 50 -3.96 -12.67 -10.96
CA HIS A 50 -4.47 -13.73 -11.84
C HIS A 50 -4.96 -14.99 -11.09
N THR A 51 -4.40 -15.28 -9.91
CA THR A 51 -4.68 -16.54 -9.19
C THR A 51 -5.28 -16.36 -7.81
N ASP A 52 -5.20 -15.17 -7.22
CA ASP A 52 -5.54 -14.91 -5.84
C ASP A 52 -6.41 -13.65 -5.74
N ASP A 53 -7.48 -13.71 -4.93
CA ASP A 53 -8.27 -12.54 -4.54
C ASP A 53 -7.85 -12.13 -3.11
N PHE A 54 -7.46 -10.86 -2.93
CA PHE A 54 -7.01 -10.31 -1.66
C PHE A 54 -8.15 -9.64 -0.87
N GLY A 55 -9.38 -9.72 -1.38
CA GLY A 55 -10.60 -9.29 -0.73
C GLY A 55 -10.93 -7.81 -0.91
N VAL A 56 -12.14 -7.47 -0.46
CA VAL A 56 -12.69 -6.11 -0.48
C VAL A 56 -12.57 -5.50 0.91
N HIS A 57 -12.03 -4.29 0.99
CA HIS A 57 -11.77 -3.59 2.24
C HIS A 57 -12.34 -2.18 2.19
N SER A 58 -13.02 -1.74 3.25
CA SER A 58 -13.41 -0.34 3.42
C SER A 58 -12.39 0.35 4.32
N VAL A 59 -11.61 1.27 3.76
CA VAL A 59 -10.45 1.90 4.40
C VAL A 59 -10.79 3.35 4.75
N VAL A 60 -10.87 3.65 6.05
CA VAL A 60 -11.08 5.02 6.54
C VAL A 60 -9.85 5.89 6.28
N ASN A 61 -10.01 7.21 6.37
CA ASN A 61 -8.91 8.13 6.11
C ASN A 61 -7.71 7.90 7.05
N LEU A 62 -6.51 8.00 6.48
CA LEU A 62 -5.21 7.73 7.11
C LEU A 62 -5.01 6.30 7.62
N ALA A 63 -5.98 5.40 7.42
CA ALA A 63 -5.79 3.97 7.63
C ALA A 63 -5.25 3.31 6.35
N ASP A 64 -4.77 2.09 6.51
CA ASP A 64 -4.22 1.28 5.44
C ASP A 64 -4.75 -0.15 5.45
N ILE A 65 -4.60 -0.80 4.30
CA ILE A 65 -4.74 -2.25 4.17
C ILE A 65 -3.39 -2.85 3.81
N GLN A 66 -3.16 -4.08 4.28
CA GLN A 66 -1.93 -4.81 4.05
C GLN A 66 -2.22 -6.24 3.65
N PHE A 67 -1.46 -6.74 2.69
CA PHE A 67 -1.45 -8.15 2.34
C PHE A 67 -0.11 -8.55 1.73
N ASP A 68 0.19 -9.84 1.87
CA ASP A 68 1.43 -10.43 1.42
C ASP A 68 1.15 -11.50 0.36
N PHE A 69 2.06 -11.62 -0.60
CA PHE A 69 2.08 -12.76 -1.50
C PHE A 69 3.50 -13.12 -1.91
N GLN A 70 3.65 -14.33 -2.47
CA GLN A 70 4.91 -14.79 -3.03
C GLN A 70 4.82 -14.75 -4.56
N PRO A 71 5.64 -13.92 -5.24
CA PRO A 71 5.70 -13.91 -6.70
C PRO A 71 6.33 -15.22 -7.20
N ILE A 72 5.64 -15.90 -8.10
CA ILE A 72 6.15 -17.12 -8.75
C ILE A 72 6.99 -16.67 -9.96
N PRO A 73 8.29 -17.02 -10.07
CA PRO A 73 9.16 -16.49 -11.12
C PRO A 73 8.71 -16.76 -12.57
N LEU A 74 7.97 -17.85 -12.80
CA LEU A 74 7.45 -18.22 -14.13
C LEU A 74 6.11 -17.57 -14.49
N LEU A 75 5.41 -16.95 -13.54
CA LEU A 75 4.11 -16.32 -13.76
C LEU A 75 4.21 -14.85 -13.35
N SER A 76 3.89 -13.94 -14.28
CA SER A 76 3.65 -12.55 -13.90
C SER A 76 2.40 -12.51 -13.04
N LYS A 77 2.57 -12.50 -11.72
CA LYS A 77 1.50 -12.11 -10.79
C LYS A 77 1.51 -10.60 -10.71
N ASP A 78 0.83 -9.96 -11.65
CA ASP A 78 0.48 -8.55 -11.48
C ASP A 78 -0.69 -8.47 -10.49
N VAL A 79 -0.65 -7.47 -9.61
CA VAL A 79 -1.75 -7.23 -8.65
C VAL A 79 -2.48 -5.98 -9.11
N ASN A 80 -3.77 -6.14 -9.40
CA ASN A 80 -4.67 -5.07 -9.77
C ASN A 80 -5.58 -4.75 -8.59
N CYS A 81 -5.78 -3.47 -8.31
CA CYS A 81 -6.70 -3.00 -7.30
C CYS A 81 -7.69 -2.01 -7.91
N SER A 82 -8.98 -2.25 -7.67
CA SER A 82 -10.02 -1.25 -7.87
C SER A 82 -10.20 -0.43 -6.59
N MET A 83 -10.40 0.88 -6.74
CA MET A 83 -10.59 1.82 -5.65
C MET A 83 -11.79 2.70 -5.96
N GLU A 84 -12.67 2.87 -4.98
CA GLU A 84 -13.88 3.68 -5.09
C GLU A 84 -14.03 4.55 -3.84
N TRP A 85 -14.33 5.83 -4.02
CA TRP A 85 -14.65 6.75 -2.93
C TRP A 85 -15.66 7.80 -3.40
N GLY A 86 -16.43 8.36 -2.46
CA GLY A 86 -17.35 9.47 -2.76
C GLY A 86 -18.42 9.16 -3.82
N GLY A 87 -18.79 7.89 -4.01
CA GLY A 87 -19.74 7.44 -5.04
C GLY A 87 -19.24 7.64 -6.47
N GLN A 88 -17.92 7.76 -6.66
CA GLN A 88 -17.27 7.85 -7.97
C GLN A 88 -17.22 6.48 -8.67
N ILE A 89 -16.82 6.49 -9.94
CA ILE A 89 -16.50 5.26 -10.68
C ILE A 89 -15.32 4.51 -10.04
N HIS A 90 -15.26 3.19 -10.22
CA HIS A 90 -14.08 2.42 -9.84
C HIS A 90 -12.86 2.86 -10.64
N HIS A 91 -11.78 3.20 -9.94
CA HIS A 91 -10.47 3.49 -10.50
C HIS A 91 -9.56 2.27 -10.33
N TYR A 92 -8.90 1.84 -11.40
CA TYR A 92 -8.08 0.62 -11.41
C TYR A 92 -6.59 0.95 -11.44
N PHE A 93 -5.82 0.29 -10.58
CA PHE A 93 -4.39 0.51 -10.42
C PHE A 93 -3.64 -0.82 -10.37
N VAL A 94 -2.50 -0.89 -11.07
CA VAL A 94 -1.61 -2.06 -10.98
C VAL A 94 -0.54 -1.80 -9.92
N VAL A 95 -0.85 -2.21 -8.69
CA VAL A 95 -0.04 -1.94 -7.48
C VAL A 95 1.21 -2.82 -7.38
N TYR A 96 1.30 -3.86 -8.19
CA TYR A 96 2.53 -4.64 -8.36
C TYR A 96 2.62 -5.20 -9.77
N ILE A 97 3.79 -5.06 -10.40
CA ILE A 97 4.13 -5.71 -11.66
C ILE A 97 5.48 -6.39 -11.48
N ASN A 98 5.59 -7.70 -11.74
CA ASN A 98 6.85 -8.43 -11.52
C ASN A 98 8.03 -7.78 -12.28
N LYS A 99 7.83 -7.40 -13.55
CA LYS A 99 8.86 -6.74 -14.37
C LYS A 99 9.32 -5.37 -13.86
N ARG A 100 8.42 -4.62 -13.22
CA ARG A 100 8.71 -3.28 -12.66
C ARG A 100 9.27 -3.40 -11.25
N ASP A 101 8.74 -4.34 -10.49
CA ASP A 101 8.82 -4.30 -9.04
C ASP A 101 9.74 -5.31 -8.39
N LYS A 102 10.11 -6.36 -9.11
CA LYS A 102 11.02 -7.39 -8.62
C LYS A 102 12.36 -6.79 -8.21
N ASP A 103 12.81 -7.14 -7.01
CA ASP A 103 14.13 -6.80 -6.48
C ASP A 103 14.73 -8.02 -5.74
N ARG A 104 15.94 -7.87 -5.20
CA ARG A 104 16.58 -8.87 -4.34
C ARG A 104 15.92 -8.86 -2.97
N GLY A 105 15.32 -9.99 -2.61
CA GLY A 105 14.71 -10.21 -1.31
C GLY A 105 13.30 -9.68 -1.18
N ASN A 106 12.86 -9.43 0.05
CA ASN A 106 11.49 -8.98 0.28
C ASN A 106 11.25 -7.62 -0.38
N ILE A 107 10.12 -7.51 -1.06
CA ILE A 107 9.73 -6.32 -1.81
C ILE A 107 8.61 -5.65 -1.05
N CYS A 108 8.74 -4.35 -0.82
CA CYS A 108 7.67 -3.55 -0.23
C CYS A 108 7.14 -2.53 -1.22
N CYS A 109 5.82 -2.50 -1.37
CA CYS A 109 5.13 -1.55 -2.21
C CYS A 109 4.14 -0.76 -1.36
N SER A 110 4.60 0.40 -0.90
CA SER A 110 3.83 1.33 -0.08
C SER A 110 3.18 2.37 -0.97
N TRP A 111 1.86 2.27 -1.13
CA TRP A 111 1.06 3.12 -1.99
C TRP A 111 0.20 4.08 -1.16
N PHE A 112 0.12 5.33 -1.60
CA PHE A 112 -0.70 6.37 -1.01
C PHE A 112 -1.72 6.86 -2.02
N LEU A 113 -3.00 6.62 -1.74
CA LEU A 113 -4.10 7.10 -2.59
C LEU A 113 -4.32 8.59 -2.32
N ARG A 114 -4.18 9.40 -3.37
CA ARG A 114 -4.46 10.84 -3.41
C ARG A 114 -5.61 11.13 -4.37
N GLU A 115 -6.09 12.37 -4.38
CA GLU A 115 -7.27 12.76 -5.14
C GLU A 115 -7.15 12.53 -6.65
N ARG A 116 -5.91 12.54 -7.18
CA ARG A 116 -5.65 12.44 -8.62
C ARG A 116 -4.64 11.37 -9.00
N TYR A 117 -4.03 10.69 -8.04
CA TYR A 117 -3.01 9.69 -8.34
C TYR A 117 -2.81 8.72 -7.19
N LEU A 118 -2.24 7.56 -7.53
CA LEU A 118 -1.68 6.62 -6.57
C LEU A 118 -0.15 6.74 -6.58
N LEU A 119 0.44 7.09 -5.44
CA LEU A 119 1.88 7.32 -5.28
C LEU A 119 2.55 6.12 -4.60
N ASN A 120 3.57 5.54 -5.22
CA ASN A 120 4.50 4.62 -4.54
C ASN A 120 5.58 5.43 -3.82
N TYR A 121 5.65 5.32 -2.49
CA TYR A 121 6.60 6.09 -1.70
C TYR A 121 8.06 5.72 -1.99
N HIS A 122 8.38 4.42 -1.99
CA HIS A 122 9.76 3.95 -2.13
C HIS A 122 10.30 4.14 -3.55
N LYS A 123 9.47 3.84 -4.55
CA LYS A 123 9.87 3.87 -5.96
C LYS A 123 9.56 5.18 -6.67
N LYS A 124 8.86 6.11 -6.00
CA LYS A 124 8.45 7.41 -6.55
C LYS A 124 7.69 7.28 -7.88
N ILE A 125 6.87 6.23 -7.98
CA ILE A 125 5.99 5.98 -9.13
C ILE A 125 4.66 6.68 -8.87
N ASN A 126 4.16 7.42 -9.85
CA ASN A 126 2.82 8.00 -9.82
C ASN A 126 1.96 7.34 -10.90
N MET A 127 0.79 6.85 -10.51
CA MET A 127 -0.25 6.42 -11.44
C MET A 127 -1.39 7.43 -11.39
N ASP A 128 -1.53 8.23 -12.44
CA ASP A 128 -2.54 9.28 -12.51
C ASP A 128 -3.94 8.71 -12.77
N ILE A 129 -4.93 9.33 -12.14
CA ILE A 129 -6.35 9.12 -12.42
C ILE A 129 -6.73 10.07 -13.55
N TYR A 130 -7.08 9.49 -14.70
CA TYR A 130 -7.69 10.23 -15.79
C TYR A 130 -9.20 10.24 -15.59
N ILE A 131 -9.76 11.45 -15.40
CA ILE A 131 -11.19 11.72 -15.20
C ILE A 131 -11.77 12.17 -16.54
#